data_AF-A0A6B8T5G1-F1
#
_entry.id   AF-A0A6B8T5G1-F1
#
_cell.length_a   1.000
_cell.length_b   1.000
_cell.length_c   1.000
_cell.angle_alpha   90.00
_cell.angle_beta   90.00
_cell.angle_gamma   90.00
#
_symmetry.space_group_name_H-M   'P 1'
#
loop_
_entity.id
_entity.type
_entity.pdbx_description
1 polymer ?
#
loop_
_entity_poly.entity_id
_entity_poly.type
_entity_poly.pdbx_seq_one_letter_code
_entity_poly.pdbx_strand_id
1 'polypeptide(L)'
;MIPTQAQIEEFVLNLEVLTQREVIGIELSLADALAVTDSKVGGVPYIPKEGALPRSAEGKPLFMLAQINCEQLPENSLYPKKGLLQFWIADTEDYLYGIDFDNPCSNDNKRVLYYPTIGEALPAEAFTEHYSFEDCYLPFDADLQFALRFTKGTESFTLYDEASQRFFIEKWNSTFDDEVAEIWDLPEDVFKLLDKAIGHKIGGYPYFTQYDPRKEGDSHTFLLLQIDSDEVEGKEILWGDCGVANFFISPEDMANCKFDDVLYNWDCS
;
A
#
# COMPACT_ATOMS: atom_id res chain seq x y z
N MET A 1 4.39 -6.82 38.81
CA MET A 1 5.09 -5.58 39.23
C MET A 1 5.04 -4.65 38.05
N ILE A 2 4.71 -3.36 38.22
CA ILE A 2 4.73 -2.38 37.11
C ILE A 2 6.15 -2.36 36.53
N PRO A 3 6.33 -2.58 35.22
CA PRO A 3 7.66 -2.65 34.63
C PRO A 3 8.38 -1.30 34.69
N THR A 4 9.70 -1.35 34.86
CA THR A 4 10.54 -0.17 34.71
C THR A 4 10.74 0.17 33.23
N GLN A 5 11.06 1.43 32.92
CA GLN A 5 11.31 1.89 31.55
C GLN A 5 12.35 1.02 30.81
N ALA A 6 13.45 0.65 31.47
CA ALA A 6 14.48 -0.20 30.88
C ALA A 6 13.98 -1.61 30.53
N GLN A 7 13.05 -2.16 31.31
CA GLN A 7 12.42 -3.45 31.01
C GLN A 7 11.46 -3.35 29.83
N ILE A 8 10.74 -2.23 29.69
CA ILE A 8 9.87 -1.97 28.53
C ILE A 8 10.70 -1.86 27.25
N GLU A 9 11.80 -1.11 27.28
CA GLU A 9 12.71 -0.97 26.14
C GLU A 9 13.33 -2.33 25.74
N GLU A 10 13.79 -3.12 26.69
CA GLU A 10 14.31 -4.47 26.42
C GLU A 10 13.23 -5.40 25.86
N PHE A 11 12.00 -5.34 26.38
CA PHE A 11 10.86 -6.09 25.88
C PHE A 11 10.53 -5.71 24.42
N VAL A 12 10.43 -4.42 24.11
CA VAL A 12 10.17 -3.93 22.76
C VAL A 12 11.28 -4.36 21.80
N LEU A 13 12.56 -4.19 22.16
CA LEU A 13 13.68 -4.62 21.33
C LEU A 13 13.63 -6.12 21.02
N ASN A 14 13.27 -6.95 21.99
CA ASN A 14 13.11 -8.39 21.77
C ASN A 14 11.98 -8.69 20.79
N LEU A 15 10.84 -8.01 20.92
CA LEU A 15 9.73 -8.16 19.97
C LEU A 15 10.09 -7.63 18.58
N GLU A 16 10.83 -6.54 18.46
CA GLU A 16 11.29 -6.02 17.18
C GLU A 16 12.13 -7.06 16.42
N VAL A 17 13.02 -7.77 17.12
CA VAL A 17 13.82 -8.85 16.53
C VAL A 17 12.95 -10.03 16.09
N LEU A 18 11.95 -10.40 16.90
CA LEU A 18 11.06 -11.53 16.62
C LEU A 18 10.07 -11.27 15.48
N THR A 19 9.76 -10.01 15.20
CA THR A 19 8.70 -9.59 14.28
C THR A 19 9.23 -9.03 12.96
N GLN A 20 10.53 -9.14 12.69
CA GLN A 20 11.10 -8.64 11.46
C GLN A 20 10.44 -9.26 10.22
N ARG A 21 9.99 -8.40 9.31
CA ARG A 21 9.48 -8.75 7.98
C ARG A 21 10.31 -8.04 6.92
N GLU A 22 10.49 -8.71 5.79
CA GLU A 22 11.07 -8.07 4.61
C GLU A 22 10.13 -6.95 4.12
N VAL A 23 10.72 -5.81 3.77
CA VAL A 23 10.02 -4.64 3.22
C VAL A 23 10.84 -4.05 2.08
N ILE A 24 10.17 -3.44 1.12
CA ILE A 24 10.80 -2.60 0.11
C ILE A 24 10.24 -1.20 0.27
N GLY A 25 11.05 -0.27 0.75
CA GLY A 25 10.71 1.15 0.78
C GLY A 25 10.79 1.75 -0.63
N ILE A 26 9.93 2.73 -0.88
CA ILE A 26 9.79 3.40 -2.17
C ILE A 26 10.04 4.89 -1.96
N GLU A 27 11.04 5.43 -2.67
CA GLU A 27 11.28 6.86 -2.78
C GLU A 27 10.75 7.33 -4.14
N LEU A 28 10.11 8.50 -4.16
CA LEU A 28 9.53 9.10 -5.36
C LEU A 28 10.37 10.29 -5.81
N SER A 29 10.43 10.50 -7.13
CA SER A 29 10.96 11.72 -7.73
C SER A 29 10.12 12.09 -8.95
N LEU A 30 9.89 13.38 -9.18
CA LEU A 30 9.13 13.83 -10.34
C LEU A 30 9.87 13.46 -11.64
N ALA A 31 9.15 13.00 -12.66
CA ALA A 31 9.76 12.61 -13.92
C ALA A 31 8.89 12.99 -15.12
N ASP A 32 9.48 13.52 -16.19
CA ASP A 32 8.74 13.87 -17.40
C ASP A 32 8.78 12.78 -18.48
N ALA A 33 9.75 11.86 -18.39
CA ALA A 33 10.02 10.86 -19.43
C ALA A 33 10.45 9.52 -18.83
N LEU A 34 9.47 8.68 -18.53
CA LEU A 34 9.67 7.28 -18.15
C LEU A 34 9.31 6.36 -19.31
N ALA A 35 9.97 5.21 -19.41
CA ALA A 35 9.51 4.18 -20.31
C ALA A 35 8.09 3.74 -19.89
N VAL A 36 7.28 3.34 -20.87
CA VAL A 36 5.91 2.89 -20.59
C VAL A 36 5.87 1.71 -19.61
N THR A 37 6.95 0.92 -19.55
CA THR A 37 7.13 -0.26 -18.70
C THR A 37 7.86 0.01 -17.38
N ASP A 38 8.26 1.25 -17.09
CA ASP A 38 8.95 1.58 -15.85
C ASP A 38 7.99 1.58 -14.66
N SER A 39 8.53 1.35 -13.48
CA SER A 39 7.80 1.51 -12.23
C SER A 39 7.54 2.99 -11.99
N LYS A 40 6.28 3.33 -11.72
CA LYS A 40 5.83 4.72 -11.59
C LYS A 40 4.56 4.82 -10.73
N VAL A 41 4.35 5.99 -10.14
CA VAL A 41 3.03 6.46 -9.68
C VAL A 41 2.52 7.45 -10.72
N GLY A 42 1.26 7.32 -11.15
CA GLY A 42 0.67 8.14 -12.22
C GLY A 42 1.25 7.92 -13.63
N GLY A 43 0.96 8.86 -14.52
CA GLY A 43 1.43 8.85 -15.90
C GLY A 43 0.74 7.86 -16.83
N VAL A 44 1.33 7.68 -18.02
CA VAL A 44 0.79 6.79 -19.06
C VAL A 44 1.05 5.32 -18.69
N PRO A 45 -0.02 4.50 -18.59
CA PRO A 45 0.10 3.10 -18.23
C PRO A 45 0.59 2.24 -19.40
N TYR A 46 1.25 1.13 -19.08
CA TYR A 46 1.40 0.04 -20.04
C TYR A 46 0.07 -0.69 -20.26
N ILE A 47 -0.37 -0.75 -21.50
CA ILE A 47 -1.47 -1.62 -21.94
C ILE A 47 -0.88 -2.54 -23.01
N PRO A 48 -1.04 -3.88 -22.94
CA PRO A 48 -0.63 -4.76 -24.04
C PRO A 48 -1.30 -4.35 -25.36
N LYS A 49 -0.65 -4.56 -26.50
CA LYS A 49 -1.17 -4.15 -27.83
C LYS A 49 -2.62 -4.56 -28.13
N GLU A 50 -3.05 -5.72 -27.67
CA GLU A 50 -4.41 -6.25 -27.86
C GLU A 50 -5.30 -6.05 -26.61
N GLY A 51 -4.83 -5.28 -25.64
CA GLY A 51 -5.52 -4.95 -24.40
C GLY A 51 -6.38 -3.69 -24.53
N ALA A 52 -7.04 -3.34 -23.43
CA ALA A 52 -7.84 -2.13 -23.30
C ALA A 52 -7.68 -1.55 -21.90
N LEU A 53 -8.01 -0.27 -21.74
CA LEU A 53 -8.10 0.36 -20.42
C LEU A 53 -9.09 -0.41 -19.54
N PRO A 54 -8.74 -0.71 -18.28
CA PRO A 54 -9.72 -1.19 -17.32
C PRO A 54 -10.78 -0.13 -17.09
N ARG A 55 -12.01 -0.57 -16.87
CA ARG A 55 -13.18 0.30 -16.70
C ARG A 55 -13.94 -0.04 -15.43
N SER A 56 -14.58 0.96 -14.85
CA SER A 56 -15.50 0.80 -13.72
C SER A 56 -16.76 0.04 -14.12
N ALA A 57 -17.60 -0.30 -13.14
CA ALA A 57 -18.92 -0.91 -13.38
C ALA A 57 -19.82 -0.06 -14.31
N GLU A 58 -19.68 1.27 -14.27
CA GLU A 58 -20.39 2.23 -15.13
C GLU A 58 -19.75 2.38 -16.52
N GLY A 59 -18.63 1.70 -16.76
CA GLY A 59 -17.91 1.73 -18.03
C GLY A 59 -16.97 2.94 -18.18
N LYS A 60 -16.73 3.72 -17.13
CA LYS A 60 -15.71 4.79 -17.14
C LYS A 60 -14.31 4.21 -17.06
N PRO A 61 -13.29 4.80 -17.70
CA PRO A 61 -11.91 4.34 -17.59
C PRO A 61 -11.39 4.53 -16.15
N LEU A 62 -10.60 3.58 -15.66
CA LEU A 62 -9.89 3.73 -14.38
C LEU A 62 -8.57 4.46 -14.59
N PHE A 63 -8.15 5.24 -13.60
CA PHE A 63 -6.85 5.89 -13.51
C PHE A 63 -5.80 4.92 -12.97
N MET A 64 -4.63 4.88 -13.61
CA MET A 64 -3.49 4.11 -13.11
C MET A 64 -2.85 4.84 -11.94
N LEU A 65 -3.09 4.35 -10.73
CA LEU A 65 -2.50 4.89 -9.51
C LEU A 65 -1.01 4.58 -9.46
N ALA A 66 -0.66 3.30 -9.64
CA ALA A 66 0.74 2.87 -9.65
C ALA A 66 0.96 1.70 -10.61
N GLN A 67 2.20 1.57 -11.06
CA GLN A 67 2.70 0.46 -11.86
C GLN A 67 4.07 0.06 -11.32
N ILE A 68 4.26 -1.23 -11.09
CA ILE A 68 5.51 -1.81 -10.57
C ILE A 68 6.03 -2.82 -11.57
N ASN A 69 7.19 -2.53 -12.15
CA ASN A 69 7.94 -3.50 -12.91
C ASN A 69 8.71 -4.40 -11.95
N CYS A 70 8.31 -5.66 -11.90
CA CYS A 70 8.88 -6.65 -11.00
C CYS A 70 10.39 -6.87 -11.21
N GLU A 71 10.90 -6.61 -12.42
CA GLU A 71 12.32 -6.73 -12.75
C GLU A 71 13.15 -5.53 -12.26
N GLN A 72 12.50 -4.44 -11.82
CA GLN A 72 13.16 -3.26 -11.25
C GLN A 72 13.25 -3.32 -9.71
N LEU A 73 12.56 -4.26 -9.08
CA LEU A 73 12.66 -4.47 -7.63
C LEU A 73 14.01 -5.09 -7.26
N PRO A 74 14.58 -4.75 -6.08
CA PRO A 74 15.73 -5.47 -5.54
C PRO A 74 15.39 -6.94 -5.32
N GLU A 75 16.39 -7.82 -5.19
CA GLU A 75 16.13 -9.25 -4.94
C GLU A 75 15.29 -9.46 -3.66
N ASN A 76 14.08 -9.98 -3.83
CA ASN A 76 13.08 -10.05 -2.76
C ASN A 76 12.24 -11.34 -2.83
N SER A 77 11.53 -11.68 -1.76
CA SER A 77 10.54 -12.77 -1.74
C SER A 77 9.09 -12.28 -1.78
N LEU A 78 8.89 -10.98 -1.93
CA LEU A 78 7.60 -10.31 -1.76
C LEU A 78 6.77 -10.32 -3.04
N TYR A 79 7.41 -10.14 -4.20
CA TYR A 79 6.77 -9.95 -5.50
C TYR A 79 7.20 -11.00 -6.53
N PRO A 80 6.45 -11.15 -7.64
CA PRO A 80 6.90 -11.97 -8.77
C PRO A 80 8.27 -11.48 -9.27
N LYS A 81 9.03 -12.36 -9.91
CA LYS A 81 10.37 -12.00 -10.42
C LYS A 81 10.35 -11.23 -11.75
N LYS A 82 9.21 -11.26 -12.44
CA LYS A 82 9.04 -10.69 -13.79
C LYS A 82 7.62 -10.18 -13.98
N GLY A 83 7.46 -9.36 -15.01
CA GLY A 83 6.17 -8.83 -15.38
C GLY A 83 5.88 -7.51 -14.68
N LEU A 84 4.62 -7.09 -14.81
CA LEU A 84 4.17 -5.77 -14.44
C LEU A 84 2.91 -5.89 -13.58
N LEU A 85 2.93 -5.32 -12.39
CA LEU A 85 1.76 -5.23 -11.53
C LEU A 85 1.26 -3.79 -11.54
N GLN A 86 -0.03 -3.59 -11.79
CA GLN A 86 -0.64 -2.27 -11.84
C GLN A 86 -1.80 -2.16 -10.88
N PHE A 87 -1.96 -0.96 -10.33
CA PHE A 87 -2.99 -0.57 -9.38
C PHE A 87 -3.81 0.54 -10.01
N TRP A 88 -5.12 0.34 -10.07
CA TRP A 88 -6.05 1.22 -10.76
C TRP A 88 -7.17 1.62 -9.81
N ILE A 89 -7.59 2.87 -9.89
CA ILE A 89 -8.71 3.44 -9.12
C ILE A 89 -9.62 4.25 -10.04
N ALA A 90 -10.90 4.35 -9.71
CA ALA A 90 -11.84 5.21 -10.42
C ALA A 90 -11.65 6.67 -9.98
N ASP A 91 -11.79 7.61 -10.91
CA ASP A 91 -12.29 8.93 -10.52
C ASP A 91 -13.76 8.73 -10.12
N THR A 92 -14.07 9.01 -8.86
CA THR A 92 -15.42 8.85 -8.32
C THR A 92 -16.07 10.22 -8.19
N GLU A 93 -17.39 10.27 -8.00
CA GLU A 93 -18.13 11.55 -7.92
C GLU A 93 -17.81 12.39 -6.67
N ASP A 94 -17.13 11.79 -5.69
CA ASP A 94 -16.61 12.41 -4.46
C ASP A 94 -15.13 12.03 -4.29
N TYR A 95 -14.42 12.69 -3.36
CA TYR A 95 -13.00 12.48 -3.02
C TYR A 95 -12.74 11.10 -2.36
N LEU A 96 -13.33 10.05 -2.90
CA LEU A 96 -13.31 8.67 -2.41
C LEU A 96 -12.21 7.83 -3.05
N TYR A 97 -11.58 8.33 -4.12
CA TYR A 97 -10.42 7.70 -4.77
C TYR A 97 -10.63 6.22 -5.10
N GLY A 98 -11.86 5.85 -5.49
CA GLY A 98 -12.22 4.48 -5.87
C GLY A 98 -12.48 3.50 -4.71
N ILE A 99 -12.51 3.96 -3.45
CA ILE A 99 -12.82 3.10 -2.31
C ILE A 99 -14.28 2.63 -2.33
N ASP A 100 -14.52 1.40 -1.90
CA ASP A 100 -15.84 0.83 -1.67
C ASP A 100 -15.93 0.41 -0.20
N PHE A 101 -16.64 1.19 0.62
CA PHE A 101 -16.78 0.94 2.05
C PHE A 101 -17.63 -0.30 2.38
N ASP A 102 -18.56 -0.67 1.49
CA ASP A 102 -19.43 -1.83 1.69
C ASP A 102 -18.71 -3.13 1.29
N ASN A 103 -17.88 -3.05 0.25
CA ASN A 103 -17.08 -4.17 -0.24
C ASN A 103 -15.66 -3.75 -0.67
N PRO A 104 -14.72 -3.65 0.29
CA PRO A 104 -13.32 -3.23 0.02
C PRO A 104 -12.54 -4.08 -0.99
N CYS A 105 -13.01 -5.31 -1.28
CA CYS A 105 -12.40 -6.18 -2.28
C CYS A 105 -13.01 -6.02 -3.69
N SER A 106 -14.13 -5.30 -3.82
CA SER A 106 -14.87 -5.09 -5.07
C SER A 106 -13.97 -4.52 -6.17
N ASN A 107 -14.04 -5.10 -7.37
CA ASN A 107 -13.28 -4.61 -8.54
C ASN A 107 -14.06 -3.59 -9.40
N ASP A 108 -15.17 -3.06 -8.87
CA ASP A 108 -16.02 -2.13 -9.61
C ASP A 108 -15.37 -0.77 -9.75
N ASN A 109 -14.66 -0.29 -8.72
CA ASN A 109 -14.01 1.03 -8.71
C ASN A 109 -12.48 0.96 -8.53
N LYS A 110 -11.91 -0.23 -8.34
CA LYS A 110 -10.46 -0.47 -8.32
C LYS A 110 -10.11 -1.73 -9.09
N ARG A 111 -8.90 -1.82 -9.61
CA ARG A 111 -8.36 -3.05 -10.20
C ARG A 111 -6.89 -3.23 -9.86
N VAL A 112 -6.49 -4.46 -9.61
CA VAL A 112 -5.08 -4.86 -9.60
C VAL A 112 -4.86 -5.84 -10.74
N LEU A 113 -4.00 -5.47 -11.69
CA LEU A 113 -3.74 -6.25 -12.89
C LEU A 113 -2.29 -6.68 -12.94
N TYR A 114 -2.06 -7.97 -13.19
CA TYR A 114 -0.73 -8.52 -13.38
C TYR A 114 -0.52 -9.00 -14.81
N TYR A 115 0.50 -8.46 -15.47
CA TYR A 115 0.98 -8.94 -16.77
C TYR A 115 2.26 -9.73 -16.56
N PRO A 116 2.24 -11.08 -16.65
CA PRO A 116 3.42 -11.91 -16.39
C PRO A 116 4.53 -11.74 -17.43
N THR A 117 4.19 -11.21 -18.61
CA THR A 117 5.12 -10.94 -19.70
C THR A 117 4.87 -9.55 -20.27
N ILE A 118 5.94 -8.80 -20.50
CA ILE A 118 5.90 -7.48 -21.12
C ILE A 118 6.18 -7.64 -22.61
N GLY A 119 5.17 -7.40 -23.44
CA GLY A 119 5.25 -7.40 -24.90
C GLY A 119 5.11 -6.00 -25.50
N GLU A 120 4.76 -5.91 -26.79
CA GLU A 120 4.44 -4.62 -27.43
C GLU A 120 3.32 -3.90 -26.68
N ALA A 121 3.51 -2.62 -26.41
CA ALA A 121 2.51 -1.76 -25.81
C ALA A 121 1.54 -1.24 -26.88
N LEU A 122 0.28 -1.07 -26.48
CA LEU A 122 -0.68 -0.25 -27.21
C LEU A 122 -0.17 1.20 -27.23
N PRO A 123 -0.10 1.87 -28.40
CA PRO A 123 0.30 3.27 -28.48
C PRO A 123 -0.63 4.16 -27.65
N ALA A 124 -0.07 5.15 -26.94
CA ALA A 124 -0.84 6.02 -26.06
C ALA A 124 -1.99 6.73 -26.80
N GLU A 125 -1.74 7.14 -28.05
CA GLU A 125 -2.70 7.83 -28.91
C GLU A 125 -3.97 7.00 -29.18
N ALA A 126 -3.90 5.67 -29.02
CA ALA A 126 -5.06 4.79 -29.17
C ALA A 126 -6.09 4.94 -28.03
N PHE A 127 -5.70 5.52 -26.89
CA PHE A 127 -6.56 5.65 -25.73
C PHE A 127 -6.52 7.02 -25.03
N THR A 128 -5.62 7.94 -25.41
CA THR A 128 -5.51 9.28 -24.79
C THR A 128 -6.84 10.06 -24.82
N GLU A 129 -7.64 9.99 -25.89
CA GLU A 129 -8.94 10.67 -25.95
C GLU A 129 -9.95 10.19 -24.89
N HIS A 130 -9.73 9.00 -24.34
CA HIS A 130 -10.54 8.40 -23.29
C HIS A 130 -9.79 8.30 -21.97
N TYR A 131 -8.59 8.86 -21.85
CA TYR A 131 -7.74 8.74 -20.65
C TYR A 131 -7.36 10.13 -20.18
N SER A 132 -8.39 10.86 -19.74
CA SER A 132 -8.31 12.21 -19.19
C SER A 132 -9.13 12.22 -17.92
N PHE A 133 -8.58 12.79 -16.86
CA PHE A 133 -9.18 12.82 -15.53
C PHE A 133 -9.17 14.25 -15.00
N GLU A 134 -10.09 14.55 -14.10
CA GLU A 134 -10.09 15.82 -13.36
C GLU A 134 -9.29 15.64 -12.06
N ASP A 135 -8.40 16.59 -11.75
CA ASP A 135 -7.47 16.48 -10.62
C ASP A 135 -8.17 16.38 -9.26
N CYS A 136 -9.39 16.91 -9.13
CA CYS A 136 -10.09 16.96 -7.85
C CYS A 136 -10.60 15.59 -7.36
N TYR A 137 -10.57 14.55 -8.18
CA TYR A 137 -11.08 13.22 -7.78
C TYR A 137 -9.99 12.15 -7.71
N LEU A 138 -8.73 12.59 -7.70
CA LEU A 138 -7.54 11.76 -7.61
C LEU A 138 -6.64 12.26 -6.47
N PRO A 139 -5.78 11.40 -5.91
CA PRO A 139 -4.86 11.80 -4.85
C PRO A 139 -3.74 12.73 -5.33
N PHE A 140 -3.59 12.93 -6.64
CA PHE A 140 -2.64 13.87 -7.23
C PHE A 140 -3.08 14.24 -8.65
N ASP A 141 -2.46 15.29 -9.19
CA ASP A 141 -2.66 15.78 -10.56
C ASP A 141 -2.38 14.68 -11.60
N ALA A 142 -3.38 14.38 -12.44
CA ALA A 142 -3.38 13.24 -13.35
C ALA A 142 -2.30 13.32 -14.44
N ASP A 143 -1.81 14.53 -14.73
CA ASP A 143 -0.75 14.78 -15.71
C ASP A 143 0.66 14.53 -15.14
N LEU A 144 0.77 14.29 -13.83
CA LEU A 144 2.05 13.98 -13.18
C LEU A 144 2.38 12.49 -13.26
N GLN A 145 3.69 12.22 -13.23
CA GLN A 145 4.21 10.89 -12.98
C GLN A 145 5.46 10.98 -12.11
N PHE A 146 5.61 9.99 -11.24
CA PHE A 146 6.72 9.90 -10.30
C PHE A 146 7.48 8.62 -10.56
N ALA A 147 8.79 8.74 -10.76
CA ALA A 147 9.69 7.59 -10.85
C ALA A 147 9.85 6.95 -9.47
N LEU A 148 9.96 5.63 -9.44
CA LEU A 148 10.12 4.89 -8.18
C LEU A 148 11.54 4.37 -8.02
N ARG A 149 12.14 4.65 -6.87
CA ARG A 149 13.39 4.05 -6.42
C ARG A 149 13.13 3.12 -5.24
N PHE A 150 13.58 1.88 -5.37
CA PHE A 150 13.33 0.83 -4.39
C PHE A 150 14.53 0.58 -3.48
N THR A 151 14.29 0.48 -2.18
CA THR A 151 15.30 0.10 -1.17
C THR A 151 14.80 -1.10 -0.38
N LYS A 152 15.51 -2.22 -0.46
CA LYS A 152 15.22 -3.40 0.37
C LYS A 152 15.62 -3.14 1.81
N GLY A 153 14.76 -3.51 2.75
CA GLY A 153 15.02 -3.45 4.17
C GLY A 153 14.26 -4.51 4.96
N THR A 154 14.22 -4.31 6.26
CA THR A 154 13.40 -5.06 7.20
C THR A 154 12.66 -4.09 8.10
N GLU A 155 11.42 -4.42 8.44
CA GLU A 155 10.59 -3.65 9.36
C GLU A 155 10.06 -4.58 10.45
N SER A 156 9.89 -4.05 11.65
CA SER A 156 9.27 -4.76 12.78
C SER A 156 7.84 -4.28 12.97
N PHE A 157 7.03 -5.09 13.65
CA PHE A 157 5.62 -4.78 13.88
C PHE A 157 5.42 -3.40 14.52
N THR A 158 4.28 -2.80 14.23
CA THR A 158 3.81 -1.55 14.83
C THR A 158 2.51 -1.79 15.58
N LEU A 159 1.91 -0.74 16.14
CA LEU A 159 0.61 -0.83 16.80
C LEU A 159 -0.54 -0.31 15.93
N TYR A 160 -0.32 -0.11 14.62
CA TYR A 160 -1.35 0.41 13.71
C TYR A 160 -2.35 -0.66 13.24
N ASP A 161 -1.92 -1.93 13.18
CA ASP A 161 -2.78 -3.04 12.74
C ASP A 161 -3.25 -3.91 13.92
N GLU A 162 -4.51 -4.37 13.87
CA GLU A 162 -5.12 -5.09 14.99
C GLU A 162 -4.39 -6.40 15.32
N ALA A 163 -3.81 -7.09 14.33
CA ALA A 163 -3.11 -8.34 14.57
C ALA A 163 -1.82 -8.13 15.37
N SER A 164 -1.07 -7.08 15.04
CA SER A 164 0.11 -6.67 15.79
C SER A 164 -0.23 -6.17 17.19
N GLN A 165 -1.33 -5.43 17.36
CA GLN A 165 -1.83 -5.02 18.67
C GLN A 165 -2.15 -6.24 19.57
N ARG A 166 -2.91 -7.22 19.06
CA ARG A 166 -3.22 -8.46 19.79
C ARG A 166 -1.96 -9.22 20.18
N PHE A 167 -1.02 -9.37 19.25
CA PHE A 167 0.25 -10.02 19.52
C PHE A 167 1.07 -9.29 20.59
N PHE A 168 1.11 -7.95 20.54
CA PHE A 168 1.78 -7.12 21.55
C PHE A 168 1.20 -7.38 22.94
N ILE A 169 -0.12 -7.27 23.08
CA ILE A 169 -0.83 -7.42 24.35
C ILE A 169 -0.64 -8.83 24.93
N GLU A 170 -0.73 -9.88 24.09
CA GLU A 170 -0.45 -11.26 24.53
C GLU A 170 0.97 -11.38 25.11
N LYS A 171 1.96 -10.82 24.42
CA LYS A 171 3.35 -10.87 24.89
C LYS A 171 3.56 -10.05 26.15
N TRP A 172 2.94 -8.88 26.24
CA TRP A 172 3.00 -8.03 27.42
C TRP A 172 2.46 -8.76 28.65
N ASN A 173 1.22 -9.27 28.57
CA ASN A 173 0.54 -9.96 29.68
C ASN A 173 1.22 -11.27 30.06
N SER A 174 1.98 -11.90 29.14
CA SER A 174 2.80 -13.07 29.46
C SER A 174 4.12 -12.74 30.15
N THR A 175 4.56 -11.47 30.09
CA THR A 175 5.87 -11.01 30.57
C THR A 175 5.78 -10.23 31.87
N PHE A 176 4.76 -9.38 32.02
CA PHE A 176 4.57 -8.48 33.14
C PHE A 176 3.28 -8.82 33.90
N ASP A 177 3.29 -8.71 35.24
CA ASP A 177 2.06 -8.86 36.04
C ASP A 177 1.12 -7.64 35.95
N ASP A 178 1.50 -6.60 35.20
CA ASP A 178 0.71 -5.40 34.96
C ASP A 178 -0.12 -5.60 33.69
N GLU A 179 -1.18 -6.39 33.81
CA GLU A 179 -1.99 -6.81 32.65
C GLU A 179 -2.70 -5.62 32.00
N VAL A 180 -2.67 -5.58 30.67
CA VAL A 180 -3.37 -4.60 29.83
C VAL A 180 -4.44 -5.30 29.00
N ALA A 181 -5.59 -4.65 28.82
CA ALA A 181 -6.68 -5.17 28.00
C ALA A 181 -6.60 -4.64 26.58
N GLU A 182 -6.29 -3.35 26.44
CA GLU A 182 -6.22 -2.63 25.17
C GLU A 182 -4.89 -1.90 25.03
N ILE A 183 -4.52 -1.52 23.81
CA ILE A 183 -3.28 -0.76 23.58
C ILE A 183 -3.26 0.57 24.32
N TRP A 184 -4.43 1.19 24.54
CA TRP A 184 -4.55 2.48 25.24
C TRP A 184 -4.25 2.39 26.74
N ASP A 185 -4.23 1.18 27.30
CA ASP A 185 -3.81 0.93 28.68
C ASP A 185 -2.28 0.87 28.82
N LEU A 186 -1.54 0.83 27.70
CA LEU A 186 -0.08 0.79 27.71
C LEU A 186 0.53 2.12 28.16
N PRO A 187 1.72 2.10 28.78
CA PRO A 187 2.48 3.31 29.06
C PRO A 187 2.74 4.11 27.77
N GLU A 188 2.61 5.44 27.84
CA GLU A 188 2.77 6.35 26.69
C GLU A 188 4.11 6.14 25.94
N ASP A 189 5.17 5.80 26.67
CA ASP A 189 6.50 5.61 26.09
C ASP A 189 6.58 4.37 25.16
N VAL A 190 5.65 3.40 25.27
CA VAL A 190 5.56 2.26 24.35
C VAL A 190 5.23 2.73 22.94
N PHE A 191 4.27 3.64 22.79
CA PHE A 191 3.85 4.16 21.49
C PHE A 191 5.00 4.84 20.75
N LYS A 192 5.81 5.64 21.47
CA LYS A 192 6.97 6.34 20.91
C LYS A 192 8.05 5.39 20.38
N LEU A 193 8.13 4.17 20.92
CA LEU A 193 9.13 3.18 20.49
C LEU A 193 8.74 2.47 19.19
N LEU A 194 7.45 2.45 18.82
CA LEU A 194 6.88 1.61 17.77
C LEU A 194 6.32 2.37 16.56
N ASP A 195 6.46 3.69 16.53
CA ASP A 195 5.99 4.56 15.44
C ASP A 195 6.99 4.56 14.26
N LYS A 196 6.88 3.56 13.37
CA LYS A 196 7.86 3.31 12.29
C LYS A 196 7.30 2.87 10.93
N ALA A 197 5.98 2.84 10.74
CA ALA A 197 5.36 2.25 9.53
C ALA A 197 5.03 3.23 8.40
N ILE A 198 5.39 4.51 8.53
CA ILE A 198 5.03 5.59 7.61
C ILE A 198 5.79 5.48 6.27
N GLY A 199 5.21 6.00 5.20
CA GLY A 199 5.83 6.12 3.87
C GLY A 199 5.39 5.06 2.87
N HIS A 200 5.91 5.19 1.64
CA HIS A 200 5.56 4.33 0.52
C HIS A 200 6.33 3.02 0.57
N LYS A 201 5.64 1.88 0.45
CA LYS A 201 6.30 0.56 0.58
C LYS A 201 5.53 -0.61 0.02
N ILE A 202 6.25 -1.73 -0.11
CA ILE A 202 5.77 -3.08 -0.40
C ILE A 202 6.17 -4.00 0.75
N GLY A 203 5.25 -4.83 1.24
CA GLY A 203 5.50 -5.71 2.40
C GLY A 203 5.58 -4.95 3.72
N GLY A 204 6.25 -5.52 4.73
CA GLY A 204 6.28 -4.94 6.07
C GLY A 204 4.93 -5.00 6.81
N TYR A 205 4.65 -3.95 7.58
CA TYR A 205 3.45 -3.73 8.38
C TYR A 205 2.73 -2.45 7.93
N PRO A 206 1.40 -2.42 7.84
CA PRO A 206 0.70 -1.25 7.34
C PRO A 206 0.70 -0.09 8.34
N TYR A 207 0.51 1.09 7.80
CA TYR A 207 0.13 2.30 8.52
C TYR A 207 -1.31 2.69 8.16
N PHE A 208 -2.00 3.28 9.12
CA PHE A 208 -3.36 3.80 9.02
C PHE A 208 -3.44 5.07 9.87
N THR A 209 -4.16 6.09 9.42
CA THR A 209 -4.45 7.27 10.27
C THR A 209 -5.64 7.03 11.19
N GLN A 210 -6.53 6.10 10.82
CA GLN A 210 -7.72 5.74 11.58
C GLN A 210 -7.61 4.30 12.13
N TYR A 211 -8.26 3.34 11.48
CA TYR A 211 -8.38 1.96 11.95
C TYR A 211 -8.07 0.98 10.82
N ASP A 212 -7.48 -0.15 11.17
CA ASP A 212 -7.31 -1.27 10.23
C ASP A 212 -8.69 -1.77 9.75
N PRO A 213 -8.97 -1.78 8.43
CA PRO A 213 -10.25 -2.23 7.91
C PRO A 213 -10.41 -3.75 7.96
N ARG A 214 -9.32 -4.50 8.21
CA ARG A 214 -9.32 -5.96 8.22
C ARG A 214 -9.81 -6.48 9.57
N LYS A 215 -10.75 -7.41 9.51
CA LYS A 215 -11.30 -8.06 10.72
C LYS A 215 -10.40 -9.20 11.16
N GLU A 216 -10.55 -9.63 12.41
CA GLU A 216 -9.92 -10.86 12.88
C GLU A 216 -10.27 -12.05 11.98
N GLY A 217 -9.24 -12.77 11.52
CA GLY A 217 -9.37 -13.91 10.62
C GLY A 217 -9.43 -13.56 9.12
N ASP A 218 -9.35 -12.28 8.76
CA ASP A 218 -9.21 -11.86 7.36
C ASP A 218 -7.91 -12.42 6.74
N SER A 219 -8.00 -12.96 5.53
CA SER A 219 -6.88 -13.56 4.83
C SER A 219 -5.96 -12.54 4.15
N HIS A 220 -6.37 -11.29 3.97
CA HIS A 220 -5.61 -10.22 3.29
C HIS A 220 -4.47 -9.68 4.17
N THR A 221 -3.57 -10.55 4.59
CA THR A 221 -2.50 -10.23 5.55
C THR A 221 -1.24 -9.69 4.90
N PHE A 222 -1.08 -9.81 3.59
CA PHE A 222 0.10 -9.30 2.88
C PHE A 222 -0.17 -7.86 2.38
N LEU A 223 0.64 -6.90 2.85
CA LEU A 223 0.62 -5.53 2.34
C LEU A 223 1.25 -5.50 0.94
N LEU A 224 0.40 -5.48 -0.06
CA LEU A 224 0.79 -5.49 -1.46
C LEU A 224 1.46 -4.16 -1.82
N LEU A 225 0.80 -3.04 -1.53
CA LEU A 225 1.33 -1.70 -1.77
C LEU A 225 0.77 -0.73 -0.74
N GLN A 226 1.60 0.19 -0.26
CA GLN A 226 1.22 1.37 0.51
C GLN A 226 1.73 2.62 -0.21
N ILE A 227 0.86 3.61 -0.38
CA ILE A 227 1.21 4.95 -0.89
C ILE A 227 0.73 5.94 0.17
N ASP A 228 1.67 6.65 0.75
CA ASP A 228 1.39 7.65 1.77
C ASP A 228 1.11 9.01 1.14
N SER A 229 0.59 9.96 1.91
CA SER A 229 0.64 11.35 1.49
C SER A 229 2.09 11.84 1.53
N ASP A 230 2.50 12.58 0.51
CA ASP A 230 3.90 12.98 0.32
C ASP A 230 4.02 14.29 -0.50
N GLU A 231 5.08 15.05 -0.24
CA GLU A 231 5.47 16.21 -1.05
C GLU A 231 6.77 15.89 -1.78
N VAL A 232 6.66 15.70 -3.10
CA VAL A 232 7.77 15.36 -3.99
C VAL A 232 8.09 16.55 -4.88
N GLU A 233 9.21 17.22 -4.61
CA GLU A 233 9.69 18.35 -5.42
C GLU A 233 8.66 19.48 -5.61
N GLY A 234 7.85 19.76 -4.57
CA GLY A 234 6.80 20.78 -4.58
C GLY A 234 5.51 20.35 -5.28
N LYS A 235 5.35 19.05 -5.54
CA LYS A 235 4.10 18.41 -5.99
C LYS A 235 3.61 17.46 -4.91
N GLU A 236 2.30 17.43 -4.70
CA GLU A 236 1.68 16.66 -3.63
C GLU A 236 1.06 15.37 -4.16
N ILE A 237 1.22 14.30 -3.40
CA ILE A 237 0.33 13.14 -3.38
C ILE A 237 -0.41 13.25 -2.05
N LEU A 238 -1.73 13.42 -2.08
CA LEU A 238 -2.51 13.73 -0.90
C LEU A 238 -3.78 12.87 -0.83
N TRP A 239 -3.86 12.07 0.21
CA TRP A 239 -5.03 11.27 0.53
C TRP A 239 -5.88 12.00 1.56
N GLY A 240 -6.84 12.81 1.13
CA GLY A 240 -7.69 13.59 2.03
C GLY A 240 -6.87 14.55 2.91
N ASP A 241 -7.02 14.49 4.24
CA ASP A 241 -6.20 15.26 5.18
C ASP A 241 -4.97 14.46 5.62
N CYS A 242 -3.95 14.42 4.74
CA CYS A 242 -2.65 13.75 4.96
C CYS A 242 -2.77 12.27 5.37
N GLY A 243 -3.56 11.53 4.60
CA GLY A 243 -3.84 10.12 4.78
C GLY A 243 -2.89 9.16 4.09
N VAL A 244 -3.28 7.89 4.04
CA VAL A 244 -2.52 6.79 3.42
C VAL A 244 -3.46 5.83 2.69
N ALA A 245 -3.00 5.29 1.57
CA ALA A 245 -3.67 4.21 0.85
C ALA A 245 -2.91 2.89 0.97
N ASN A 246 -3.66 1.79 1.07
CA ASN A 246 -3.13 0.44 1.20
C ASN A 246 -3.88 -0.55 0.29
N PHE A 247 -3.14 -1.49 -0.29
CA PHE A 247 -3.66 -2.66 -0.98
C PHE A 247 -3.19 -3.90 -0.24
N PHE A 248 -4.11 -4.83 0.04
CA PHE A 248 -3.80 -6.09 0.72
C PHE A 248 -4.30 -7.29 -0.05
N ILE A 249 -3.57 -8.39 0.02
CA ILE A 249 -3.88 -9.64 -0.67
C ILE A 249 -3.59 -10.83 0.26
N SER A 250 -4.23 -11.97 0.00
CA SER A 250 -3.88 -13.20 0.71
C SER A 250 -2.49 -13.71 0.29
N PRO A 251 -1.69 -14.27 1.21
CA PRO A 251 -0.43 -14.91 0.84
C PRO A 251 -0.60 -16.04 -0.19
N GLU A 252 -1.74 -16.73 -0.16
CA GLU A 252 -2.06 -17.79 -1.14
C GLU A 252 -2.27 -17.22 -2.54
N ASP A 253 -3.05 -16.16 -2.68
CA ASP A 253 -3.32 -15.53 -3.96
C ASP A 253 -2.07 -14.82 -4.51
N MET A 254 -1.29 -14.19 -3.63
CA MET A 254 0.02 -13.63 -3.98
C MET A 254 0.96 -14.70 -4.56
N ALA A 255 1.07 -15.85 -3.89
CA ALA A 255 1.90 -16.96 -4.35
C ALA A 255 1.43 -17.54 -5.70
N ASN A 256 0.13 -17.48 -5.97
CA ASN A 256 -0.49 -17.95 -7.21
C ASN A 256 -0.65 -16.85 -8.27
N CYS A 257 -0.18 -15.62 -8.01
CA CYS A 257 -0.35 -14.45 -8.89
C CYS A 257 -1.82 -14.17 -9.27
N LYS A 258 -2.75 -14.32 -8.32
CA LYS A 258 -4.18 -14.06 -8.49
C LYS A 258 -4.54 -12.73 -7.83
N PHE A 259 -4.89 -11.72 -8.61
CA PHE A 259 -5.09 -10.35 -8.08
C PHE A 259 -6.55 -9.89 -8.15
N ASP A 260 -7.49 -10.83 -8.28
CA ASP A 260 -8.93 -10.53 -8.32
C ASP A 260 -9.53 -10.29 -6.92
N ASP A 261 -8.91 -10.81 -5.85
CA ASP A 261 -9.33 -10.59 -4.46
C ASP A 261 -8.26 -9.80 -3.71
N VAL A 262 -8.32 -8.47 -3.88
CA VAL A 262 -7.40 -7.51 -3.25
C VAL A 262 -8.23 -6.50 -2.51
N LEU A 263 -8.01 -6.38 -1.21
CA LEU A 263 -8.62 -5.35 -0.37
C LEU A 263 -7.94 -4.02 -0.65
N TYR A 264 -8.72 -3.00 -0.96
CA TYR A 264 -8.27 -1.63 -1.09
C TYR A 264 -8.83 -0.77 0.04
N ASN A 265 -7.97 0.02 0.67
CA ASN A 265 -8.33 0.98 1.69
C ASN A 265 -7.55 2.28 1.48
N TRP A 266 -8.15 3.40 1.88
CA TRP A 266 -7.41 4.59 2.26
C TRP A 266 -8.16 5.27 3.40
N ASP A 267 -7.42 5.96 4.26
CA ASP A 267 -7.97 6.80 5.33
C ASP A 267 -7.16 8.08 5.46
N CYS A 268 -7.70 9.07 6.19
CA CYS A 268 -7.02 10.32 6.52
C CYS A 268 -7.38 10.80 7.92
N SER A 269 -6.74 11.87 8.39
CA SER A 269 -7.03 12.46 9.71
C SER A 269 -8.33 13.28 9.74
#